data_AF-A0A124G8X3-F1
#
_entry.id   AF-A0A124G8X3-F1
#
_cell.length_a   1.000
_cell.length_b   1.000
_cell.length_c   1.000
_cell.angle_alpha   90.00
_cell.angle_beta   90.00
_cell.angle_gamma   90.00
#
_symmetry.space_group_name_H-M   'P 1'
#
loop_
_entity.id
_entity.type
_entity.pdbx_description
1 polymer ?
#
loop_
_entity_poly.entity_id
_entity_poly.type
_entity_poly.pdbx_seq_one_letter_code
_entity_poly.pdbx_strand_id
1 'polypeptide(L)'
;MPRGKVRYDNLKAAVAKVIGFARERKESARWLAFREHYSVDSFYCRPGLAGAHEKGGVEGDIGRFRRNHFVPVPEVGSLAELNLLVEQRDQEDDARRIRMRPRTVGEYFAVEQPLLAPLPIEVFDAGHVIETRVDRHSRIWARTGFYSVPTRYIERRVRIVLHANELAVYDGATEIARHERLVAKAGERLELDHYLETLLRKPGALPGATALEQARQAGKFTPIHDAWWAAARKARGDKDGTKALIEVLLLHRRIPHEHLVAGLAASLRVGALTADAVALEARKAAESEDESAATQQHEEPSSVASLTRRRLAHLPPDRRPLPSPAAYDQLLHHRPAAPKESMP
;
A
#
# COMPACT_ATOMS: atom_id res chain seq x y z
N MET A 1 36.64 19.77 -5.11
CA MET A 1 35.20 19.99 -5.37
C MET A 1 34.63 20.77 -4.20
N PRO A 2 33.78 21.80 -4.40
CA PRO A 2 33.09 22.45 -3.29
C PRO A 2 32.15 21.43 -2.64
N ARG A 3 32.26 21.25 -1.33
CA ARG A 3 31.73 20.11 -0.57
C ARG A 3 30.25 20.27 -0.16
N GLY A 4 29.58 21.31 -0.65
CA GLY A 4 28.20 21.65 -0.28
C GLY A 4 27.33 22.17 -1.44
N LYS A 5 27.78 22.03 -2.69
CA LYS A 5 27.05 22.53 -3.87
C LYS A 5 26.53 21.37 -4.70
N VAL A 6 25.22 21.29 -4.86
CA VAL A 6 24.60 20.34 -5.80
C VAL A 6 24.47 21.02 -7.16
N ARG A 7 24.99 20.37 -8.20
CA ARG A 7 25.00 20.92 -9.56
C ARG A 7 23.68 20.62 -10.24
N TYR A 8 23.04 21.65 -10.76
CA TYR A 8 21.78 21.55 -11.49
C TYR A 8 21.92 22.05 -12.92
N ASP A 9 21.15 21.43 -13.81
CA ASP A 9 20.82 22.05 -15.09
C ASP A 9 19.81 23.20 -14.90
N ASN A 10 19.52 23.93 -15.96
CA ASN A 10 18.43 24.90 -16.05
C ASN A 10 17.06 24.19 -16.13
N LEU A 11 16.78 23.30 -15.18
CA LEU A 11 15.55 22.54 -15.13
C LEU A 11 14.38 23.45 -14.75
N LYS A 12 13.27 23.36 -15.49
CA LYS A 12 12.10 24.26 -15.33
C LYS A 12 11.43 24.19 -13.95
N ALA A 13 11.59 23.08 -13.23
CA ALA A 13 11.05 22.95 -11.87
C ALA A 13 11.83 23.79 -10.83
N ALA A 14 13.13 24.00 -11.04
CA ALA A 14 13.98 24.80 -10.15
C ALA A 14 14.10 26.25 -10.62
N VAL A 15 14.21 26.48 -11.93
CA VAL A 15 14.46 27.80 -12.52
C VAL A 15 13.17 28.40 -13.08
N ALA A 16 12.66 29.44 -12.44
CA ALA A 16 11.54 30.23 -12.93
C ALA A 16 11.97 31.22 -14.04
N LYS A 17 13.17 31.80 -13.95
CA LYS A 17 13.74 32.66 -15.00
C LYS A 17 15.28 32.60 -14.99
N VAL A 18 15.87 32.54 -16.18
CA VAL A 18 17.32 32.74 -16.36
C VAL A 18 17.59 34.24 -16.40
N ILE A 19 18.50 34.73 -15.55
CA ILE A 19 18.84 36.16 -15.46
C ILE A 19 20.15 36.40 -16.23
N GLY A 20 20.06 37.11 -17.37
CA GLY A 20 21.21 37.49 -18.19
C GLY A 20 22.03 36.31 -18.73
N PHE A 21 23.31 36.55 -19.00
CA PHE A 21 24.28 35.55 -19.48
C PHE A 21 25.11 34.90 -18.34
N ALA A 22 24.83 35.26 -17.08
CA ALA A 22 25.54 34.79 -15.90
C ALA A 22 24.95 33.47 -15.35
N ARG A 23 25.47 32.99 -14.21
CA ARG A 23 24.97 31.79 -13.49
C ARG A 23 23.76 32.06 -12.59
N GLU A 24 23.33 33.31 -12.48
CA GLU A 24 22.21 33.71 -11.63
C GLU A 24 20.86 33.23 -12.19
N ARG A 25 19.99 32.75 -11.30
CA ARG A 25 18.65 32.25 -11.62
C ARG A 25 17.64 32.84 -10.67
N LYS A 26 16.46 33.20 -11.19
CA LYS A 26 15.27 33.34 -10.36
C LYS A 26 14.72 31.95 -10.14
N GLU A 27 14.89 31.44 -8.93
CA GLU A 27 14.37 30.15 -8.53
C GLU A 27 12.85 30.19 -8.32
N SER A 28 12.19 29.04 -8.44
CA SER A 28 10.78 28.92 -8.06
C SER A 28 10.65 28.91 -6.53
N ALA A 29 9.54 29.46 -5.99
CA ALA A 29 9.33 29.51 -4.53
C ALA A 29 9.36 28.10 -3.89
N ARG A 30 8.82 27.10 -4.58
CA ARG A 30 8.84 25.71 -4.10
C ARG A 30 10.24 25.10 -4.10
N TRP A 31 11.05 25.44 -5.09
CA TRP A 31 12.44 25.02 -5.14
C TRP A 31 13.27 25.64 -4.02
N LEU A 32 13.06 26.92 -3.74
CA LEU A 32 13.68 27.58 -2.60
C LEU A 32 13.32 26.88 -1.28
N ALA A 33 12.04 26.62 -1.03
CA ALA A 33 11.58 25.92 0.17
C ALA A 33 12.20 24.51 0.29
N PHE A 34 12.33 23.77 -0.82
CA PHE A 34 13.01 22.47 -0.84
C PHE A 34 14.48 22.59 -0.45
N ARG A 35 15.20 23.59 -1.01
CA ARG A 35 16.62 23.79 -0.70
C ARG A 35 16.85 24.21 0.73
N GLU A 36 16.00 25.06 1.28
CA GLU A 36 16.05 25.47 2.68
C GLU A 36 15.79 24.27 3.62
N HIS A 37 14.78 23.45 3.30
CA HIS A 37 14.44 22.25 4.06
C HIS A 37 15.62 21.28 4.21
N TYR A 38 16.34 21.03 3.10
CA TYR A 38 17.50 20.11 3.10
C TYR A 38 18.85 20.81 3.26
N SER A 39 18.87 22.13 3.48
CA SER A 39 20.10 22.94 3.58
C SER A 39 21.07 22.73 2.39
N VAL A 40 20.53 22.77 1.16
CA VAL A 40 21.29 22.55 -0.08
C VAL A 40 21.54 23.85 -0.84
N ASP A 41 22.81 24.10 -1.19
CA ASP A 41 23.17 25.16 -2.13
C ASP A 41 23.08 24.67 -3.58
N SER A 42 22.28 25.35 -4.40
CA SER A 42 22.20 25.11 -5.84
C SER A 42 23.39 25.75 -6.56
N PHE A 43 23.97 24.99 -7.49
CA PHE A 43 24.96 25.51 -8.44
C PHE A 43 24.50 25.24 -9.87
N TYR A 44 24.10 26.28 -10.59
CA TYR A 44 23.64 26.17 -11.97
C TYR A 44 24.81 26.19 -12.95
N CYS A 45 24.87 25.18 -13.81
CA CYS A 45 25.83 25.14 -14.91
C CYS A 45 25.58 26.29 -15.91
N ARG A 46 26.64 26.70 -16.62
CA ARG A 46 26.51 27.69 -17.70
C ARG A 46 25.73 27.06 -18.87
N PRO A 47 24.78 27.78 -19.50
CA PRO A 47 24.07 27.28 -20.67
C PRO A 47 25.00 27.21 -21.90
N GLY A 48 24.79 26.20 -22.76
CA GLY A 48 25.50 26.02 -24.03
C GLY A 48 26.76 25.14 -23.97
N LEU A 49 27.46 25.02 -25.10
CA LEU A 49 28.67 24.19 -25.27
C LEU A 49 29.77 24.52 -24.25
N ALA A 50 29.85 25.79 -23.83
CA ALA A 50 30.80 26.27 -22.83
C ALA A 50 30.58 25.68 -21.43
N GLY A 51 29.42 25.08 -21.11
CA GLY A 51 29.15 24.41 -19.82
C GLY A 51 29.14 22.89 -19.89
N ALA A 52 29.24 22.28 -21.09
CA ALA A 52 29.12 20.83 -21.29
C ALA A 52 30.19 20.04 -20.53
N HIS A 53 31.41 20.59 -20.43
CA HIS A 53 32.53 19.98 -19.70
C HIS A 53 32.29 19.90 -18.18
N GLU A 54 31.32 20.63 -17.61
CA GLU A 54 31.02 20.61 -16.17
C GLU A 54 30.26 19.35 -15.72
N LYS A 55 29.77 18.52 -16.66
CA LYS A 55 28.92 17.34 -16.42
C LYS A 55 29.43 16.00 -16.97
N GLY A 56 30.58 15.98 -17.65
CA GLY A 56 31.04 14.78 -18.39
C GLY A 56 31.19 13.49 -17.57
N GLY A 57 31.48 13.58 -16.26
CA GLY A 57 31.53 12.40 -15.39
C GLY A 57 30.15 11.75 -15.18
N VAL A 58 29.14 12.57 -14.88
CA VAL A 58 27.75 12.12 -14.65
C VAL A 58 27.15 11.56 -15.94
N GLU A 59 27.41 12.21 -17.08
CA GLU A 59 26.94 11.71 -18.39
C GLU A 59 27.56 10.37 -18.78
N GLY A 60 28.86 10.18 -18.48
CA GLY A 60 29.55 8.91 -18.68
C GLY A 60 28.97 7.78 -17.83
N ASP A 61 28.69 8.04 -16.56
CA ASP A 61 28.09 7.06 -15.65
C ASP A 61 26.65 6.71 -16.04
N ILE A 62 25.83 7.69 -16.40
CA ILE A 62 24.48 7.46 -16.95
C ILE A 62 24.56 6.59 -18.21
N GLY A 63 25.47 6.91 -19.13
CA GLY A 63 25.67 6.15 -20.37
C GLY A 63 26.13 4.71 -20.13
N ARG A 64 26.89 4.47 -19.06
CA ARG A 64 27.28 3.11 -18.63
C ARG A 64 26.11 2.35 -18.02
N PHE A 65 25.39 2.96 -17.08
CA PHE A 65 24.24 2.31 -16.41
C PHE A 65 23.19 1.88 -17.43
N ARG A 66 22.88 2.76 -18.39
CA ARG A 66 21.96 2.45 -19.49
C ARG A 66 22.43 1.27 -20.34
N ARG A 67 23.71 1.20 -20.70
CA ARG A 67 24.25 0.10 -21.52
C ARG A 67 24.27 -1.24 -20.79
N ASN A 68 24.45 -1.23 -19.48
CA ASN A 68 24.52 -2.46 -18.68
C ASN A 68 23.14 -3.01 -18.29
N HIS A 69 22.15 -2.12 -18.09
CA HIS A 69 20.88 -2.49 -17.49
C HIS A 69 19.66 -2.24 -18.38
N PHE A 70 19.81 -1.42 -19.43
CA PHE A 70 18.73 -1.05 -20.34
C PHE A 70 19.01 -1.42 -21.80
N VAL A 71 20.00 -2.28 -22.05
CA VAL A 71 20.30 -2.84 -23.37
C VAL A 71 20.48 -4.35 -23.26
N PRO A 72 19.54 -5.16 -23.79
CA PRO A 72 18.25 -4.74 -24.36
C PRO A 72 17.33 -4.08 -23.32
N VAL A 73 16.31 -3.36 -23.79
CA VAL A 73 15.33 -2.71 -22.90
C VAL A 73 14.61 -3.79 -22.09
N PRO A 74 14.54 -3.70 -20.74
CA PRO A 74 13.85 -4.69 -19.92
C PRO A 74 12.37 -4.74 -20.27
N GLU A 75 11.85 -5.95 -20.48
CA GLU A 75 10.42 -6.21 -20.61
C GLU A 75 9.87 -6.46 -19.21
N VAL A 76 8.98 -5.58 -18.75
CA VAL A 76 8.36 -5.61 -17.42
C VAL A 76 6.86 -5.33 -17.55
N GLY A 77 6.08 -5.88 -16.63
CA GLY A 77 4.63 -5.70 -16.58
C GLY A 77 4.18 -4.38 -15.97
N SER A 78 5.05 -3.67 -15.24
CA SER A 78 4.70 -2.39 -14.61
C SER A 78 5.91 -1.47 -14.34
N LEU A 79 5.64 -0.18 -14.11
CA LEU A 79 6.66 0.77 -13.65
C LEU A 79 7.18 0.42 -12.25
N ALA A 80 6.34 -0.17 -11.38
CA ALA A 80 6.74 -0.61 -10.05
C ALA A 80 7.77 -1.74 -10.12
N GLU A 81 7.55 -2.73 -10.99
CA GLU A 81 8.51 -3.78 -11.27
C GLU A 81 9.83 -3.23 -11.82
N LEU A 82 9.77 -2.26 -12.75
CA LEU A 82 10.98 -1.60 -13.24
C LEU A 82 11.76 -0.91 -12.13
N ASN A 83 11.07 -0.22 -11.21
CA ASN A 83 11.71 0.47 -10.09
C ASN A 83 12.43 -0.52 -9.16
N LEU A 84 11.82 -1.68 -8.86
CA LEU A 84 12.45 -2.73 -8.06
C LEU A 84 13.73 -3.26 -8.73
N LEU A 85 13.68 -3.51 -10.05
CA LEU A 85 14.88 -3.93 -10.79
C LEU A 85 15.98 -2.87 -10.76
N VAL A 86 15.62 -1.59 -10.93
CA VAL A 86 16.58 -0.47 -10.86
C VAL A 86 17.18 -0.36 -9.47
N GLU A 87 16.38 -0.47 -8.42
CA GLU A 87 16.85 -0.41 -7.03
C GLU A 87 17.84 -1.54 -6.71
N GLN A 88 17.53 -2.77 -7.13
CA GLN A 88 18.47 -3.89 -6.98
C GLN A 88 19.79 -3.62 -7.71
N ARG A 89 19.74 -3.11 -8.95
CA ARG A 89 20.93 -2.82 -9.76
C ARG A 89 21.76 -1.67 -9.19
N ASP A 90 21.11 -0.69 -8.58
CA ASP A 90 21.78 0.42 -7.88
C ASP A 90 22.56 -0.11 -6.66
N GLN A 91 21.94 -0.99 -5.87
CA GLN A 91 22.59 -1.67 -4.75
C GLN A 91 23.77 -2.54 -5.21
N GLU A 92 23.64 -3.26 -6.32
CA GLU A 92 24.73 -4.05 -6.90
C GLU A 92 25.92 -3.17 -7.35
N ASP A 93 25.66 -1.90 -7.73
CA ASP A 93 26.71 -0.96 -8.16
C ASP A 93 27.64 -0.55 -7.00
N ASP A 94 27.23 -0.71 -5.73
CA ASP A 94 28.10 -0.47 -4.57
C ASP A 94 29.32 -1.42 -4.53
N ALA A 95 29.20 -2.62 -5.10
CA ALA A 95 30.31 -3.57 -5.20
C ALA A 95 31.34 -3.18 -6.27
N ARG A 96 31.04 -2.17 -7.09
CA ARG A 96 31.86 -1.81 -8.24
C ARG A 96 33.15 -1.09 -7.84
N ARG A 97 34.23 -1.35 -8.58
CA ARG A 97 35.47 -0.55 -8.52
C ARG A 97 35.55 0.43 -9.68
N ILE A 98 35.86 1.69 -9.40
CA ILE A 98 36.05 2.72 -10.43
C ILE A 98 37.51 2.71 -10.91
N ARG A 99 37.75 2.31 -12.16
CA ARG A 99 39.11 2.25 -12.76
C ARG A 99 40.08 1.49 -11.85
N MET A 100 41.22 2.09 -11.53
CA MET A 100 42.28 1.52 -10.69
C MET A 100 42.11 1.86 -9.19
N ARG A 101 40.92 2.27 -8.74
CA ARG A 101 40.71 2.58 -7.32
C ARG A 101 40.80 1.30 -6.46
N PRO A 102 41.45 1.37 -5.28
CA PRO A 102 41.73 0.20 -4.44
C PRO A 102 40.50 -0.36 -3.72
N ARG A 103 39.45 0.45 -3.54
CA ARG A 103 38.20 0.09 -2.84
C ARG A 103 36.98 0.22 -3.76
N THR A 104 35.89 -0.44 -3.41
CA THR A 104 34.60 -0.35 -4.10
C THR A 104 33.91 0.99 -3.83
N VAL A 105 32.86 1.30 -4.59
CA VAL A 105 32.03 2.50 -4.38
C VAL A 105 31.41 2.47 -2.98
N GLY A 106 30.79 1.36 -2.58
CA GLY A 106 30.20 1.18 -1.26
C GLY A 106 31.20 1.27 -0.12
N GLU A 107 32.42 0.73 -0.30
CA GLU A 107 33.50 0.87 0.71
C GLU A 107 33.95 2.32 0.90
N TYR A 108 33.99 3.12 -0.17
CA TYR A 108 34.26 4.55 -0.04
C TYR A 108 33.09 5.30 0.58
N PHE A 109 31.86 4.97 0.19
CA PHE A 109 30.65 5.58 0.75
C PHE A 109 30.55 5.32 2.26
N ALA A 110 30.79 4.09 2.72
CA ALA A 110 30.75 3.74 4.14
C ALA A 110 31.75 4.54 5.00
N VAL A 111 32.88 4.97 4.43
CA VAL A 111 33.85 5.84 5.11
C VAL A 111 33.34 7.28 5.22
N GLU A 112 32.63 7.77 4.20
CA GLU A 112 32.14 9.16 4.15
C GLU A 112 30.77 9.35 4.83
N GLN A 113 29.90 8.33 4.81
CA GLN A 113 28.54 8.37 5.36
C GLN A 113 28.47 8.90 6.81
N PRO A 114 29.31 8.49 7.78
CA PRO A 114 29.24 9.02 9.14
C PRO A 114 29.68 10.50 9.25
N LEU A 115 30.25 11.08 8.19
CA LEU A 115 30.63 12.49 8.11
C LEU A 115 29.53 13.38 7.53
N LEU A 116 28.43 12.78 7.05
CA LEU A 116 27.28 13.50 6.48
C LEU A 116 26.38 14.07 7.59
N ALA A 117 25.71 15.17 7.29
CA ALA A 117 24.67 15.71 8.16
C ALA A 117 23.45 14.78 8.17
N PRO A 118 22.73 14.66 9.31
CA PRO A 118 21.48 13.92 9.35
C PRO A 118 20.42 14.58 8.47
N LEU A 119 19.53 13.76 7.91
CA LEU A 119 18.36 14.27 7.20
C LEU A 119 17.35 14.91 8.18
N PRO A 120 16.59 15.92 7.74
CA PRO A 120 15.43 16.39 8.50
C PRO A 120 14.46 15.23 8.81
N ILE A 121 13.85 15.25 9.99
CA ILE A 121 12.88 14.23 10.42
C ILE A 121 11.63 14.28 9.52
N GLU A 122 11.17 15.48 9.19
CA GLU A 122 10.05 15.69 8.29
C GLU A 122 10.52 15.63 6.84
N VAL A 123 9.79 14.91 5.99
CA VAL A 123 10.05 14.88 4.55
C VAL A 123 9.43 16.11 3.91
N PHE A 124 10.17 16.79 3.04
CA PHE A 124 9.61 17.87 2.24
C PHE A 124 8.56 17.30 1.26
N ASP A 125 7.29 17.64 1.47
CA ASP A 125 6.24 17.31 0.50
C ASP A 125 6.48 18.12 -0.79
N ALA A 126 6.80 17.44 -1.89
CA ALA A 126 7.00 18.05 -3.21
C ALA A 126 5.70 18.17 -4.04
N GLY A 127 4.57 17.69 -3.53
CA GLY A 127 3.28 17.65 -4.20
C GLY A 127 2.65 19.02 -4.50
N HIS A 128 2.20 19.22 -5.74
CA HIS A 128 1.52 20.44 -6.14
C HIS A 128 0.06 20.42 -5.66
N VAL A 129 -0.31 21.42 -4.85
CA VAL A 129 -1.67 21.53 -4.30
C VAL A 129 -2.63 22.13 -5.33
N ILE A 130 -3.78 21.51 -5.52
CA ILE A 130 -4.86 21.96 -6.40
C ILE A 130 -6.17 21.83 -5.64
N GLU A 131 -6.96 22.91 -5.58
CA GLU A 131 -8.34 22.83 -5.08
C GLU A 131 -9.29 22.59 -6.24
N THR A 132 -10.24 21.67 -6.05
CA THR A 132 -11.27 21.39 -7.07
C THR A 132 -12.59 20.98 -6.41
N ARG A 133 -13.68 21.04 -7.18
CA ARG A 133 -15.00 20.56 -6.76
C ARG A 133 -15.25 19.18 -7.35
N VAL A 134 -15.75 18.26 -6.54
CA VAL A 134 -16.17 16.93 -6.99
C VAL A 134 -17.41 17.06 -7.89
N ASP A 135 -17.36 16.46 -9.08
CA ASP A 135 -18.47 16.47 -10.03
C ASP A 135 -19.64 15.58 -9.57
N ARG A 136 -20.78 15.67 -10.27
CA ARG A 136 -21.97 14.86 -10.01
C ARG A 136 -21.77 13.35 -10.24
N HIS A 137 -20.70 12.97 -10.92
CA HIS A 137 -20.32 11.59 -11.21
C HIS A 137 -19.28 11.07 -10.21
N SER A 138 -19.06 11.79 -9.09
CA SER A 138 -18.10 11.47 -8.06
C SER A 138 -16.65 11.41 -8.55
N ARG A 139 -16.28 12.36 -9.41
CA ARG A 139 -14.93 12.48 -9.97
C ARG A 139 -14.36 13.87 -9.75
N ILE A 140 -13.04 13.94 -9.75
CA ILE A 140 -12.25 15.17 -9.76
C ILE A 140 -11.41 15.24 -11.04
N TRP A 141 -11.25 16.43 -11.60
CA TRP A 141 -10.32 16.66 -12.70
C TRP A 141 -8.96 17.10 -12.15
N ALA A 142 -7.90 16.34 -12.45
CA ALA A 142 -6.54 16.66 -12.03
C ALA A 142 -5.60 16.67 -13.25
N ARG A 143 -5.24 17.88 -13.71
CA ARG A 143 -4.39 18.17 -14.88
C ARG A 143 -4.87 17.56 -16.20
N THR A 144 -4.77 16.25 -16.34
CA THR A 144 -4.89 15.50 -17.59
C THR A 144 -6.00 14.46 -17.60
N GLY A 145 -6.68 14.20 -16.48
CA GLY A 145 -7.73 13.18 -16.44
C GLY A 145 -8.64 13.26 -15.23
N PHE A 146 -9.62 12.37 -15.22
CA PHE A 146 -10.59 12.21 -14.14
C PHE A 146 -10.17 11.12 -13.16
N TYR A 147 -10.39 11.37 -11.87
CA TYR A 147 -10.15 10.40 -10.80
C TYR A 147 -11.39 10.32 -9.93
N SER A 148 -11.83 9.11 -9.63
CA SER A 148 -12.98 8.91 -8.74
C SER A 148 -12.67 9.27 -7.29
N VAL A 149 -13.70 9.69 -6.55
CA VAL A 149 -13.69 9.83 -5.08
C VAL A 149 -14.98 9.20 -4.53
N PRO A 150 -15.09 8.87 -3.24
CA PRO A 150 -16.33 8.29 -2.70
C PRO A 150 -17.56 9.19 -2.93
N THR A 151 -18.70 8.59 -3.30
CA THR A 151 -19.93 9.31 -3.71
C THR A 151 -20.50 10.27 -2.67
N ARG A 152 -20.21 10.06 -1.39
CA ARG A 152 -20.57 10.98 -0.31
C ARG A 152 -19.88 12.36 -0.40
N TYR A 153 -18.84 12.51 -1.22
CA TYR A 153 -18.13 13.77 -1.46
C TYR A 153 -18.58 14.53 -2.71
N ILE A 154 -19.61 14.04 -3.43
CA ILE A 154 -20.20 14.78 -4.56
C ILE A 154 -20.47 16.23 -4.14
N GLU A 155 -20.11 17.17 -5.02
CA GLU A 155 -20.26 18.61 -4.82
C GLU A 155 -19.41 19.24 -3.70
N ARG A 156 -18.60 18.47 -2.96
CA ARG A 156 -17.65 19.06 -1.99
C ARG A 156 -16.44 19.67 -2.70
N ARG A 157 -15.84 20.67 -2.05
CA ARG A 157 -14.51 21.18 -2.43
C ARG A 157 -13.47 20.33 -1.73
N VAL A 158 -12.52 19.81 -2.50
CA VAL A 158 -11.46 18.92 -2.01
C VAL A 158 -10.11 19.44 -2.47
N ARG A 159 -9.07 19.08 -1.72
CA ARG A 159 -7.68 19.43 -2.00
C ARG A 159 -6.96 18.22 -2.58
N ILE A 160 -6.36 18.39 -3.74
CA ILE A 160 -5.51 17.39 -4.38
C ILE A 160 -4.06 17.76 -4.10
N VAL A 161 -3.30 16.81 -3.57
CA VAL A 161 -1.84 16.88 -3.53
C VAL A 161 -1.33 16.03 -4.68
N LEU A 162 -0.83 16.69 -5.73
CA LEU A 162 -0.39 16.04 -6.96
C LEU A 162 1.12 15.80 -6.93
N HIS A 163 1.52 14.53 -6.84
CA HIS A 163 2.92 14.11 -6.89
C HIS A 163 3.34 13.71 -8.32
N ALA A 164 4.57 13.22 -8.46
CA ALA A 164 5.10 12.80 -9.76
C ALA A 164 4.37 11.58 -10.33
N ASN A 165 4.10 10.57 -9.52
CA ASN A 165 3.51 9.29 -9.96
C ASN A 165 2.11 9.03 -9.42
N GLU A 166 1.68 9.80 -8.42
CA GLU A 166 0.40 9.61 -7.75
C GLU A 166 -0.25 10.96 -7.42
N LEU A 167 -1.49 10.91 -6.97
CA LEU A 167 -2.18 12.02 -6.33
C LEU A 167 -2.96 11.51 -5.13
N ALA A 168 -3.00 12.32 -4.08
CA ALA A 168 -3.82 12.10 -2.90
C ALA A 168 -4.88 13.20 -2.83
N VAL A 169 -6.11 12.83 -2.48
CA VAL A 169 -7.27 13.72 -2.39
C VAL A 169 -7.67 13.84 -0.93
N TYR A 170 -7.89 15.06 -0.45
CA TYR A 170 -8.22 15.36 0.92
C TYR A 170 -9.52 16.16 1.03
N ASP A 171 -10.35 15.80 2.01
CA ASP A 171 -11.42 16.65 2.55
C ASP A 171 -10.96 17.16 3.93
N GLY A 172 -10.55 18.43 3.99
CA GLY A 172 -9.84 18.97 5.15
C GLY A 172 -8.50 18.25 5.40
N ALA A 173 -8.39 17.59 6.56
CA ALA A 173 -7.21 16.83 6.98
C ALA A 173 -7.29 15.34 6.60
N THR A 174 -8.46 14.84 6.19
CA THR A 174 -8.68 13.42 5.94
C THR A 174 -8.38 13.08 4.48
N GLU A 175 -7.48 12.13 4.25
CA GLU A 175 -7.27 11.55 2.91
C GLU A 175 -8.51 10.71 2.54
N ILE A 176 -9.14 11.02 1.41
CA ILE A 176 -10.39 10.39 0.96
C ILE A 176 -10.21 9.47 -0.25
N ALA A 177 -9.11 9.64 -0.99
CA ALA A 177 -8.76 8.81 -2.14
C ALA A 177 -7.29 9.00 -2.51
N ARG A 178 -6.66 7.96 -3.05
CA ARG A 178 -5.32 7.99 -3.62
C ARG A 178 -5.30 7.25 -4.94
N HIS A 179 -4.64 7.85 -5.94
CA HIS A 179 -4.59 7.30 -7.28
C HIS A 179 -3.19 7.43 -7.88
N GLU A 180 -2.75 6.39 -8.58
CA GLU A 180 -1.64 6.52 -9.53
C GLU A 180 -2.05 7.47 -10.68
N ARG A 181 -1.11 8.28 -11.15
CA ARG A 181 -1.36 9.26 -12.21
C ARG A 181 -1.57 8.60 -13.56
N LEU A 182 -2.55 9.11 -14.27
CA LEU A 182 -2.78 8.80 -15.67
C LEU A 182 -1.67 9.40 -16.54
N VAL A 183 -1.04 8.55 -17.35
CA VAL A 183 -0.05 8.94 -18.37
C VAL A 183 -0.76 9.53 -19.60
N ALA A 184 -1.91 8.97 -19.98
CA ALA A 184 -2.71 9.43 -21.12
C ALA A 184 -3.53 10.68 -20.79
N LYS A 185 -3.74 11.54 -21.81
CA LYS A 185 -4.64 12.68 -21.70
C LYS A 185 -6.10 12.24 -21.84
N ALA A 186 -6.98 12.89 -21.10
CA ALA A 186 -8.44 12.69 -21.06
C ALA A 186 -8.90 11.29 -20.63
N GLY A 187 -8.05 10.51 -19.95
CA GLY A 187 -8.45 9.23 -19.35
C GLY A 187 -9.23 9.41 -18.03
N GLU A 188 -9.81 8.32 -17.55
CA GLU A 188 -10.42 8.24 -16.23
C GLU A 188 -9.91 7.03 -15.43
N ARG A 189 -9.61 7.24 -14.15
CA ARG A 189 -9.24 6.19 -13.20
C ARG A 189 -10.31 6.10 -12.12
N LEU A 190 -11.09 5.03 -12.17
CA LEU A 190 -12.28 4.83 -11.35
C LEU A 190 -12.07 3.64 -10.43
N GLU A 191 -12.31 3.84 -9.14
CA GLU A 191 -12.25 2.79 -8.14
C GLU A 191 -13.68 2.35 -7.80
N LEU A 192 -13.95 1.05 -7.93
CA LEU A 192 -15.30 0.50 -7.74
C LEU A 192 -15.86 0.80 -6.34
N ASP A 193 -15.01 0.74 -5.29
CA ASP A 193 -15.42 1.01 -3.90
C ASP A 193 -16.10 2.37 -3.74
N HIS A 194 -15.61 3.39 -4.45
CA HIS A 194 -16.12 4.75 -4.38
C HIS A 194 -17.61 4.87 -4.75
N TYR A 195 -18.12 3.93 -5.55
CA TYR A 195 -19.49 3.92 -6.05
C TYR A 195 -20.42 2.97 -5.30
N LEU A 196 -19.89 2.09 -4.44
CA LEU A 196 -20.67 1.00 -3.83
C LEU A 196 -21.85 1.49 -2.99
N GLU A 197 -21.72 2.61 -2.29
CA GLU A 197 -22.82 3.20 -1.49
C GLU A 197 -24.01 3.63 -2.37
N THR A 198 -23.73 4.15 -3.57
CA THR A 198 -24.75 4.52 -4.55
C THR A 198 -25.33 3.27 -5.22
N LEU A 199 -24.47 2.31 -5.55
CA LEU A 199 -24.87 1.05 -6.17
C LEU A 199 -25.73 0.21 -5.22
N LEU A 200 -25.51 0.28 -3.90
CA LEU A 200 -26.36 -0.40 -2.91
C LEU A 200 -27.81 0.09 -2.98
N ARG A 201 -28.02 1.38 -3.28
CA ARG A 201 -29.36 1.96 -3.51
C ARG A 201 -29.91 1.65 -4.90
N LYS A 202 -29.04 1.53 -5.91
CA LYS A 202 -29.39 1.28 -7.33
C LYS A 202 -28.56 0.12 -7.90
N PRO A 203 -28.81 -1.14 -7.48
CA PRO A 203 -27.96 -2.27 -7.81
C PRO A 203 -27.95 -2.59 -9.30
N GLY A 204 -29.04 -2.29 -10.03
CA GLY A 204 -29.13 -2.50 -11.48
C GLY A 204 -28.15 -1.69 -12.32
N ALA A 205 -27.46 -0.69 -11.74
CA ALA A 205 -26.42 0.07 -12.44
C ALA A 205 -25.04 -0.62 -12.42
N LEU A 206 -24.83 -1.62 -11.56
CA LEU A 206 -23.53 -2.31 -11.43
C LEU A 206 -23.06 -2.98 -12.74
N PRO A 207 -23.89 -3.74 -13.49
CA PRO A 207 -23.42 -4.44 -14.69
C PRO A 207 -22.83 -3.54 -15.78
N GLY A 208 -23.31 -2.29 -15.88
CA GLY A 208 -22.86 -1.31 -16.88
C GLY A 208 -21.89 -0.26 -16.34
N ALA A 209 -21.36 -0.44 -15.12
CA ALA A 209 -20.48 0.55 -14.52
C ALA A 209 -19.05 0.44 -15.09
N THR A 210 -18.52 1.53 -15.63
CA THR A 210 -17.11 1.60 -16.07
C THR A 210 -16.13 1.25 -14.95
N ALA A 211 -16.45 1.60 -13.70
CA ALA A 211 -15.62 1.25 -12.55
C ALA A 211 -15.54 -0.27 -12.32
N LEU A 212 -16.58 -1.04 -12.67
CA LEU A 212 -16.55 -2.51 -12.62
C LEU A 212 -15.67 -3.08 -13.72
N GLU A 213 -15.77 -2.53 -14.94
CA GLU A 213 -14.91 -2.92 -16.06
C GLU A 213 -13.43 -2.68 -15.73
N GLN A 214 -13.09 -1.50 -15.21
CA GLN A 214 -11.72 -1.20 -14.77
C GLN A 214 -11.27 -2.12 -13.62
N ALA A 215 -12.16 -2.45 -12.68
CA ALA A 215 -11.84 -3.38 -11.59
C ALA A 215 -11.54 -4.80 -12.11
N ARG A 216 -12.23 -5.27 -13.15
CA ARG A 216 -11.93 -6.54 -13.83
C ARG A 216 -10.56 -6.49 -14.54
N GLN A 217 -10.30 -5.42 -15.30
CA GLN A 217 -9.02 -5.23 -16.00
C GLN A 217 -7.84 -5.17 -15.03
N ALA A 218 -8.03 -4.56 -13.85
CA ALA A 218 -7.04 -4.49 -12.79
C ALA A 218 -6.93 -5.77 -11.94
N GLY A 219 -7.71 -6.82 -12.24
CA GLY A 219 -7.75 -8.05 -11.45
C GLY A 219 -8.38 -7.94 -10.06
N LYS A 220 -8.82 -6.73 -9.65
CA LYS A 220 -9.52 -6.50 -8.37
C LYS A 220 -10.90 -7.15 -8.31
N PHE A 221 -11.53 -7.38 -9.46
CA PHE A 221 -12.77 -8.14 -9.59
C PHE A 221 -12.49 -9.45 -10.32
N THR A 222 -12.37 -10.54 -9.57
CA THR A 222 -11.92 -11.84 -10.08
C THR A 222 -13.07 -12.69 -10.66
N PRO A 223 -12.78 -13.76 -11.43
CA PRO A 223 -13.81 -14.68 -11.91
C PRO A 223 -14.66 -15.33 -10.80
N ILE A 224 -14.11 -15.45 -9.59
CA ILE A 224 -14.85 -15.94 -8.42
C ILE A 224 -15.98 -14.97 -8.03
N HIS A 225 -15.77 -13.66 -8.15
CA HIS A 225 -16.81 -12.66 -7.93
C HIS A 225 -17.93 -12.82 -8.97
N ASP A 226 -17.59 -13.01 -10.25
CA ASP A 226 -18.57 -13.23 -11.32
C ASP A 226 -19.37 -14.53 -11.09
N ALA A 227 -18.71 -15.62 -10.71
CA ALA A 227 -19.37 -16.89 -10.43
C ALA A 227 -20.32 -16.80 -9.22
N TRP A 228 -19.86 -16.18 -8.13
CA TRP A 228 -20.69 -15.95 -6.95
C TRP A 228 -21.88 -15.05 -7.26
N TRP A 229 -21.67 -13.97 -8.03
CA TRP A 229 -22.72 -13.06 -8.43
C TRP A 229 -23.78 -13.74 -9.32
N ALA A 230 -23.36 -14.55 -10.28
CA ALA A 230 -24.26 -15.33 -11.12
C ALA A 230 -25.12 -16.29 -10.29
N ALA A 231 -24.51 -16.98 -9.32
CA ALA A 231 -25.23 -17.86 -8.40
C ALA A 231 -26.24 -17.08 -7.53
N ALA A 232 -25.84 -15.93 -6.98
CA ALA A 232 -26.69 -15.07 -6.17
C ALA A 232 -27.91 -14.55 -6.97
N ARG A 233 -27.70 -14.11 -8.22
CA ARG A 233 -28.77 -13.69 -9.13
C ARG A 233 -29.73 -14.83 -9.47
N LYS A 234 -29.21 -16.04 -9.71
CA LYS A 234 -30.03 -17.23 -9.97
C LYS A 234 -30.90 -17.60 -8.76
N ALA A 235 -30.38 -17.47 -7.56
CA ALA A 235 -31.09 -17.85 -6.33
C ALA A 235 -32.11 -16.81 -5.85
N ARG A 236 -31.85 -15.51 -6.06
CA ARG A 236 -32.61 -14.40 -5.44
C ARG A 236 -33.19 -13.40 -6.45
N GLY A 237 -33.01 -13.64 -7.74
CA GLY A 237 -33.30 -12.68 -8.79
C GLY A 237 -32.22 -11.61 -8.93
N ASP A 238 -32.30 -10.86 -10.03
CA ASP A 238 -31.25 -9.94 -10.45
C ASP A 238 -30.97 -8.83 -9.45
N LYS A 239 -32.02 -8.19 -8.92
CA LYS A 239 -31.90 -7.05 -8.01
C LYS A 239 -31.26 -7.44 -6.69
N ASP A 240 -31.81 -8.45 -6.02
CA ASP A 240 -31.37 -8.84 -4.68
C ASP A 240 -30.06 -9.63 -4.71
N GLY A 241 -29.81 -10.42 -5.76
CA GLY A 241 -28.52 -11.06 -5.98
C GLY A 241 -27.40 -10.04 -6.23
N THR A 242 -27.66 -8.98 -6.99
CA THR A 242 -26.69 -7.89 -7.21
C THR A 242 -26.47 -7.06 -5.96
N LYS A 243 -27.52 -6.79 -5.18
CA LYS A 243 -27.39 -6.13 -3.89
C LYS A 243 -26.50 -6.94 -2.94
N ALA A 244 -26.70 -8.26 -2.87
CA ALA A 244 -25.86 -9.14 -2.05
C ALA A 244 -24.38 -9.12 -2.49
N LEU A 245 -24.10 -9.06 -3.80
CA LEU A 245 -22.72 -8.88 -4.29
C LEU A 245 -22.15 -7.54 -3.81
N ILE A 246 -22.90 -6.45 -3.90
CA ILE A 246 -22.43 -5.11 -3.46
C ILE A 246 -22.13 -5.11 -1.96
N GLU A 247 -22.96 -5.77 -1.16
CA GLU A 247 -22.70 -5.97 0.27
C GLU A 247 -21.41 -6.76 0.52
N VAL A 248 -21.11 -7.78 -0.30
CA VAL A 248 -19.82 -8.49 -0.26
C VAL A 248 -18.67 -7.57 -0.66
N LEU A 249 -18.79 -6.79 -1.74
CA LEU A 249 -17.71 -5.88 -2.19
C LEU A 249 -17.37 -4.83 -1.13
N LEU A 250 -18.36 -4.37 -0.34
CA LEU A 250 -18.14 -3.46 0.78
C LEU A 250 -17.28 -4.08 1.89
N LEU A 251 -17.17 -5.42 1.96
CA LEU A 251 -16.32 -6.10 2.93
C LEU A 251 -14.82 -5.85 2.68
N HIS A 252 -14.40 -5.49 1.46
CA HIS A 252 -13.02 -5.12 1.17
C HIS A 252 -12.48 -3.96 2.03
N ARG A 253 -13.37 -3.13 2.60
CA ARG A 253 -12.99 -2.06 3.53
C ARG A 253 -12.44 -2.57 4.86
N ARG A 254 -12.69 -3.84 5.20
CA ARG A 254 -12.34 -4.45 6.49
C ARG A 254 -11.70 -5.84 6.39
N ILE A 255 -11.74 -6.46 5.21
CA ILE A 255 -11.19 -7.80 4.96
C ILE A 255 -10.21 -7.69 3.77
N PRO A 256 -8.96 -8.16 3.92
CA PRO A 256 -7.99 -8.25 2.83
C PRO A 256 -8.55 -8.96 1.60
N HIS A 257 -8.09 -8.55 0.41
CA HIS A 257 -8.65 -9.02 -0.86
C HIS A 257 -8.56 -10.55 -1.01
N GLU A 258 -7.43 -11.15 -0.65
CA GLU A 258 -7.18 -12.59 -0.76
C GLU A 258 -8.15 -13.42 0.08
N HIS A 259 -8.34 -13.06 1.35
CA HIS A 259 -9.28 -13.76 2.23
C HIS A 259 -10.73 -13.59 1.77
N LEU A 260 -11.09 -12.42 1.23
CA LEU A 260 -12.44 -12.23 0.70
C LEU A 260 -12.69 -13.12 -0.52
N VAL A 261 -11.72 -13.24 -1.43
CA VAL A 261 -11.79 -14.15 -2.57
C VAL A 261 -11.89 -15.60 -2.12
N ALA A 262 -11.14 -16.01 -1.09
CA ALA A 262 -11.25 -17.33 -0.48
C ALA A 262 -12.65 -17.56 0.13
N GLY A 263 -13.19 -16.58 0.85
CA GLY A 263 -14.53 -16.64 1.44
C GLY A 263 -15.66 -16.70 0.39
N LEU A 264 -15.52 -15.96 -0.71
CA LEU A 264 -16.41 -16.07 -1.88
C LEU A 264 -16.38 -17.49 -2.46
N ALA A 265 -15.19 -18.06 -2.67
CA ALA A 265 -15.06 -19.42 -3.20
C ALA A 265 -15.63 -20.48 -2.25
N ALA A 266 -15.40 -20.35 -0.94
CA ALA A 266 -15.93 -21.27 0.06
C ALA A 266 -17.45 -21.19 0.18
N SER A 267 -18.01 -19.98 0.30
CA SER A 267 -19.46 -19.79 0.36
C SER A 267 -20.18 -20.25 -0.91
N LEU A 268 -19.55 -20.07 -2.08
CA LEU A 268 -20.07 -20.56 -3.35
C LEU A 268 -20.15 -22.09 -3.39
N ARG A 269 -19.12 -22.80 -2.90
CA ARG A 269 -19.10 -24.27 -2.85
C ARG A 269 -20.26 -24.86 -2.01
N VAL A 270 -20.61 -24.19 -0.92
CA VAL A 270 -21.67 -24.62 0.00
C VAL A 270 -23.05 -24.07 -0.42
N GLY A 271 -23.10 -23.14 -1.38
CA GLY A 271 -24.33 -22.47 -1.81
C GLY A 271 -24.85 -21.41 -0.83
N ALA A 272 -24.03 -20.98 0.13
CA ALA A 272 -24.37 -19.97 1.13
C ALA A 272 -24.19 -18.55 0.58
N LEU A 273 -25.11 -18.12 -0.29
CA LEU A 273 -25.01 -16.88 -1.08
C LEU A 273 -25.41 -15.61 -0.30
N THR A 274 -24.79 -15.38 0.87
CA THR A 274 -24.99 -14.16 1.69
C THR A 274 -23.65 -13.47 1.98
N ALA A 275 -23.70 -12.15 2.19
CA ALA A 275 -22.52 -11.39 2.61
C ALA A 275 -21.97 -11.87 3.97
N ASP A 276 -22.84 -12.27 4.91
CA ASP A 276 -22.42 -12.78 6.21
C ASP A 276 -21.70 -14.12 6.12
N ALA A 277 -22.17 -15.04 5.26
CA ALA A 277 -21.47 -16.30 5.01
C ALA A 277 -20.09 -16.06 4.38
N VAL A 278 -19.99 -15.15 3.40
CA VAL A 278 -18.70 -14.76 2.82
C VAL A 278 -17.78 -14.17 3.89
N ALA A 279 -18.29 -13.28 4.74
CA ALA A 279 -17.50 -12.68 5.82
C ALA A 279 -17.02 -13.73 6.85
N LEU A 280 -17.86 -14.71 7.19
CA LEU A 280 -17.48 -15.81 8.08
C LEU A 280 -16.37 -16.66 7.47
N GLU A 281 -16.53 -17.09 6.22
CA GLU A 281 -15.51 -17.92 5.54
C GLU A 281 -14.21 -17.16 5.29
N ALA A 282 -14.28 -15.86 5.00
CA ALA A 282 -13.10 -15.02 4.86
C ALA A 282 -12.34 -14.86 6.19
N ARG A 283 -13.02 -14.74 7.32
CA ARG A 283 -12.38 -14.70 8.64
C ARG A 283 -11.70 -16.02 8.99
N LYS A 284 -12.36 -17.15 8.71
CA LYS A 284 -11.74 -18.47 8.87
C LYS A 284 -10.48 -18.63 8.02
N ALA A 285 -10.49 -18.11 6.79
CA ALA A 285 -9.32 -18.13 5.93
C ALA A 285 -8.15 -17.31 6.53
N ALA A 286 -8.43 -16.13 7.08
CA ALA A 286 -7.43 -15.31 7.76
C ALA A 286 -6.85 -16.03 9.00
N GLU A 287 -7.72 -16.59 9.85
CA GLU A 287 -7.31 -17.34 11.05
C GLU A 287 -6.44 -18.56 10.69
N SER A 288 -6.77 -19.27 9.62
CA SER A 288 -5.98 -20.43 9.17
C SER A 288 -4.59 -20.05 8.65
N GLU A 289 -4.44 -18.86 8.07
CA GLU A 289 -3.15 -18.33 7.62
C GLU A 289 -2.29 -17.93 8.81
N ASP A 290 -2.89 -17.26 9.80
CA ASP A 290 -2.21 -16.91 11.06
C ASP A 290 -1.73 -18.17 11.81
N GLU A 291 -2.57 -19.22 11.90
CA GLU A 291 -2.20 -20.50 12.51
C GLU A 291 -1.09 -21.22 11.73
N SER A 292 -1.14 -21.17 10.40
CA SER A 292 -0.10 -21.75 9.54
C SER A 292 1.23 -21.02 9.69
N ALA A 293 1.21 -19.68 9.75
CA ALA A 293 2.38 -18.85 10.00
C ALA A 293 2.96 -19.09 11.41
N ALA A 294 2.12 -19.22 12.42
CA ALA A 294 2.54 -19.53 13.80
C ALA A 294 3.15 -20.94 13.93
N THR A 295 2.66 -21.91 13.14
CA THR A 295 3.20 -23.27 13.09
C THR A 295 4.55 -23.29 12.37
N GLN A 296 4.69 -22.57 11.25
CA GLN A 296 5.95 -22.45 10.51
C GLN A 296 7.05 -21.74 11.32
N GLN A 297 6.70 -20.72 12.10
CA GLN A 297 7.64 -20.08 13.04
C GLN A 297 8.11 -21.00 14.18
N HIS A 298 7.35 -22.04 14.52
CA HIS A 298 7.75 -23.05 15.51
C HIS A 298 8.56 -24.22 14.91
N GLU A 299 8.54 -24.40 13.59
CA GLU A 299 9.29 -25.45 12.89
C GLU A 299 10.64 -24.99 12.34
N GLU A 300 10.91 -23.68 12.26
CA GLU A 300 12.30 -23.22 12.08
C GLU A 300 13.13 -23.66 13.30
N PRO A 301 14.29 -24.33 13.12
CA PRO A 301 15.13 -24.75 14.23
C PRO A 301 15.80 -23.52 14.82
N SER A 302 15.10 -22.82 15.71
CA SER A 302 15.75 -21.88 16.61
C SER A 302 16.77 -22.69 17.44
N SER A 303 18.05 -22.34 17.30
CA SER A 303 19.15 -22.93 18.07
C SER A 303 19.09 -22.58 19.57
N VAL A 304 17.98 -22.02 20.04
CA VAL A 304 17.75 -21.70 21.44
C VAL A 304 16.86 -22.78 22.03
N ALA A 305 17.50 -23.79 22.63
CA ALA A 305 16.80 -24.82 23.39
C ALA A 305 15.89 -24.16 24.45
N SER A 306 14.58 -24.26 24.25
CA SER A 306 13.60 -23.86 25.26
C SER A 306 13.90 -24.59 26.58
N LEU A 307 14.38 -23.85 27.58
CA LEU A 307 14.69 -24.37 28.91
C LEU A 307 13.47 -25.05 29.55
N THR A 308 12.26 -24.60 29.19
CA THR A 308 11.00 -25.20 29.61
C THR A 308 10.82 -26.61 29.02
N ARG A 309 11.10 -26.79 27.72
CA ARG A 309 10.98 -28.10 27.04
C ARG A 309 12.01 -29.10 27.59
N ARG A 310 13.23 -28.66 27.87
CA ARG A 310 14.27 -29.48 28.52
C ARG A 310 13.91 -29.85 29.96
N ARG A 311 13.29 -28.93 30.73
CA ARG A 311 12.82 -29.24 32.10
C ARG A 311 11.68 -30.24 32.10
N LEU A 312 10.73 -30.13 31.16
CA LEU A 312 9.60 -31.06 31.05
C LEU A 312 10.04 -32.48 30.64
N ALA A 313 11.04 -32.60 29.76
CA ALA A 313 11.59 -33.90 29.31
C ALA A 313 12.35 -34.67 30.41
N HIS A 314 12.72 -34.01 31.52
CA HIS A 314 13.46 -34.60 32.64
C HIS A 314 12.69 -34.53 33.97
N LEU A 315 11.37 -34.37 33.93
CA LEU A 315 10.59 -34.43 35.17
C LEU A 315 10.60 -35.87 35.72
N PRO A 316 10.88 -36.05 37.03
CA PRO A 316 10.69 -37.33 37.68
C PRO A 316 9.23 -37.79 37.52
N PRO A 317 8.96 -39.11 37.42
CA PRO A 317 7.60 -39.63 37.35
C PRO A 317 6.78 -39.11 38.55
N ASP A 318 5.64 -38.48 38.27
CA ASP A 318 4.76 -37.93 39.30
C ASP A 318 4.17 -39.10 40.12
N ARG A 319 4.58 -39.20 41.38
CA ARG A 319 4.11 -40.22 42.32
C ARG A 319 2.96 -39.74 43.19
N ARG A 320 2.44 -38.53 42.96
CA ARG A 320 1.31 -38.02 43.73
C ARG A 320 0.06 -38.84 43.39
N PRO A 321 -0.73 -39.27 44.39
CA PRO A 321 -1.98 -39.95 44.14
C PRO A 321 -2.95 -39.02 43.40
N LEU A 322 -3.74 -39.58 42.48
CA LEU A 322 -4.75 -38.83 41.75
C LEU A 322 -5.67 -38.10 42.74
N PRO A 323 -5.99 -36.82 42.51
CA PRO A 323 -6.92 -36.10 43.38
C PRO A 323 -8.27 -36.80 43.39
N SER A 324 -8.75 -37.14 44.58
CA SER A 324 -10.05 -37.80 44.75
C SER A 324 -11.17 -36.75 44.77
N PRO A 325 -12.21 -36.90 43.94
CA PRO A 325 -13.39 -36.03 43.98
C PRO A 325 -14.29 -36.27 45.19
N ALA A 326 -13.98 -37.21 46.09
CA ALA A 326 -14.82 -37.56 47.26
C ALA A 326 -15.12 -36.37 48.21
N ALA A 327 -14.30 -35.31 48.18
CA ALA A 327 -14.56 -34.09 48.94
C ALA A 327 -15.63 -33.18 48.30
N TYR A 328 -15.91 -33.32 47.00
CA TYR A 328 -16.91 -32.52 46.27
C TYR A 328 -18.34 -33.05 46.40
N ASP A 329 -18.51 -34.33 46.76
CA ASP A 329 -19.85 -34.92 47.00
C ASP A 329 -20.56 -34.30 48.21
N GLN A 330 -19.83 -33.64 49.11
CA GLN A 330 -20.41 -32.94 50.27
C GLN A 330 -21.24 -31.70 49.88
N LEU A 331 -21.09 -31.18 48.66
CA LEU A 331 -21.84 -30.01 48.17
C LEU A 331 -23.16 -30.39 47.47
N LEU A 332 -23.44 -31.67 47.24
CA LEU A 332 -24.65 -32.14 46.57
C LEU A 332 -25.78 -32.56 47.53
N HIS A 333 -25.54 -32.55 48.84
CA HIS A 333 -26.58 -32.85 49.83
C HIS A 333 -27.19 -31.58 50.44
N HIS A 334 -27.88 -30.78 49.61
CA HIS A 334 -28.93 -29.93 50.14
C HIS A 334 -30.14 -30.79 50.52
N ARG A 335 -30.29 -30.96 51.84
CA ARG A 335 -31.41 -31.61 52.55
C ARG A 335 -32.78 -31.02 52.13
N PRO A 336 -33.84 -31.84 52.06
CA PRO A 336 -35.20 -31.39 51.78
C PRO A 336 -35.79 -30.61 52.98
N ALA A 337 -36.72 -29.71 52.64
CA ALA A 337 -37.45 -28.84 53.57
C ALA A 337 -38.17 -29.63 54.68
N ALA A 338 -38.04 -29.18 55.93
CA ALA A 338 -38.78 -29.70 57.07
C ALA A 338 -40.23 -29.15 57.09
N PRO A 339 -41.23 -29.94 57.52
CA PRO A 339 -42.63 -29.52 57.57
C PRO A 339 -42.97 -28.72 58.84
N LYS A 340 -44.07 -27.97 58.72
CA LYS A 340 -44.70 -27.11 59.72
C LYS A 340 -45.11 -27.87 60.99
N GLU A 341 -44.89 -27.25 62.16
CA GLU A 341 -45.67 -27.54 63.37
C GLU A 341 -46.29 -26.24 63.92
N SER A 342 -47.62 -26.23 63.89
CA SER A 342 -48.53 -25.42 64.68
C SER A 342 -48.78 -26.10 66.02
N MET A 343 -48.78 -25.35 67.13
CA MET A 343 -49.38 -25.74 68.41
C MET A 343 -49.46 -24.50 69.32
N PRO A 344 -50.32 -24.50 70.35
CA PRO A 344 -51.78 -24.60 70.36
C PRO A 344 -52.47 -23.24 70.61
#